data_AF-A0A258RG03-F1
#
_entry.id   AF-A0A258RG03-F1
#
_cell.length_a   1.000
_cell.length_b   1.000
_cell.length_c   1.000
_cell.angle_alpha   90.00
_cell.angle_beta   90.00
_cell.angle_gamma   90.00
#
_symmetry.space_group_name_H-M   'P 1'
#
loop_
_entity.id
_entity.type
_entity.pdbx_description
1 polymer ?
#
loop_
_entity_poly.entity_id
_entity_poly.type
_entity_poly.pdbx_seq_one_letter_code
_entity_poly.pdbx_strand_id
1 'polypeptide(L)'
;MTSIPAIPALPTTGIDAPNVSTDTSRLASRANLEKAGKQFEAVFTQMMLKSMRNTHLAEELFSSKAIDTFRDMQDQKLSIVMADAKPLGIGKAMVEFLAKNQEALQAAAPVTPADSGPAIGKAP
;
A
#
# COMPACT_ATOMS: atom_id res chain seq x y z
N MET A 1 -31.23 17.36 -32.25
CA MET A 1 -29.98 16.59 -32.36
C MET A 1 -28.83 17.56 -32.15
N THR A 2 -28.47 17.86 -30.90
CA THR A 2 -27.39 18.81 -30.59
C THR A 2 -26.21 18.01 -30.07
N SER A 3 -25.15 18.00 -30.87
CA SER A 3 -23.87 17.32 -30.60
C SER A 3 -23.12 18.06 -29.49
N ILE A 4 -22.58 17.31 -28.52
CA ILE A 4 -21.68 17.81 -27.48
C ILE A 4 -20.25 17.60 -27.98
N PRO A 5 -19.37 18.63 -28.02
CA PRO A 5 -18.01 18.46 -28.49
C PRO A 5 -17.18 17.65 -27.46
N ALA A 6 -16.42 16.68 -27.97
CA ALA A 6 -15.46 15.90 -27.20
C ALA A 6 -14.28 16.77 -26.74
N ILE A 7 -13.99 16.75 -25.44
CA ILE A 7 -12.86 17.44 -24.84
C ILE A 7 -11.60 16.57 -25.05
N PRO A 8 -10.47 17.12 -25.52
CA PRO A 8 -9.25 16.34 -25.71
C PRO A 8 -8.68 15.90 -24.35
N ALA A 9 -8.36 14.61 -24.22
CA ALA A 9 -7.67 14.06 -23.05
C ALA A 9 -6.24 14.64 -22.98
N LEU A 10 -5.92 15.28 -21.86
CA LEU A 10 -4.57 15.75 -21.55
C LEU A 10 -3.62 14.55 -21.38
N PRO A 11 -2.38 14.62 -21.92
CA PRO A 11 -1.38 13.58 -21.70
C PRO A 11 -0.95 13.58 -20.23
N THR A 12 -1.22 12.50 -19.51
CA THR A 12 -0.70 12.26 -18.16
C THR A 12 0.74 11.76 -18.27
N THR A 13 1.65 12.65 -18.66
CA THR A 13 3.09 12.37 -18.66
C THR A 13 3.75 13.42 -17.81
N GLY A 14 3.94 13.13 -16.51
CA GLY A 14 4.68 14.06 -15.66
C GLY A 14 4.35 14.00 -14.18
N ILE A 15 4.10 12.83 -13.61
CA ILE A 15 4.21 12.66 -12.16
C ILE A 15 5.04 11.41 -11.94
N ASP A 16 6.30 11.60 -11.54
CA ASP A 16 7.18 10.61 -10.92
C ASP A 16 6.55 10.11 -9.61
N ALA A 17 5.43 9.38 -9.74
CA ALA A 17 4.97 8.50 -8.69
C ALA A 17 6.01 7.39 -8.58
N PRO A 18 6.50 7.04 -7.36
CA PRO A 18 7.30 5.85 -7.20
C PRO A 18 6.50 4.70 -7.79
N ASN A 19 7.04 4.09 -8.85
CA ASN A 19 6.45 2.96 -9.54
C ASN A 19 6.06 1.91 -8.49
N VAL A 20 4.78 1.87 -8.12
CA VAL A 20 4.18 0.80 -7.33
C VAL A 20 4.10 -0.38 -8.26
N SER A 21 5.25 -1.03 -8.46
CA SER A 21 5.30 -2.29 -9.17
C SER A 21 4.46 -3.28 -8.36
N THR A 22 3.40 -3.80 -8.96
CA THR A 22 2.54 -4.86 -8.43
C THR A 22 3.27 -6.19 -8.23
N ASP A 23 4.58 -6.22 -8.52
CA ASP A 23 5.50 -7.30 -8.24
C ASP A 23 5.68 -7.48 -6.72
N THR A 24 4.76 -8.25 -6.16
CA THR A 24 4.76 -8.67 -4.74
C THR A 24 5.94 -9.61 -4.45
N SER A 25 6.71 -10.03 -5.46
CA SER A 25 7.91 -10.86 -5.33
C SER A 25 8.97 -10.23 -4.42
N ARG A 26 9.09 -8.89 -4.40
CA ARG A 26 9.98 -8.17 -3.46
C ARG A 26 9.53 -8.27 -1.99
N LEU A 27 8.24 -8.51 -1.80
CA LEU A 27 7.58 -8.74 -0.51
C LEU A 27 7.51 -10.24 -0.15
N ALA A 28 8.12 -11.14 -0.92
CA ALA A 28 8.05 -12.58 -0.68
C ALA A 28 8.73 -13.03 0.63
N SER A 29 9.62 -12.21 1.19
CA SER A 29 10.20 -12.47 2.51
C SER A 29 9.37 -11.83 3.62
N ARG A 30 9.05 -12.62 4.65
CA ARG A 30 8.39 -12.12 5.88
C ARG A 30 9.10 -10.91 6.48
N ALA A 31 10.44 -10.84 6.40
CA ALA A 31 11.21 -9.69 6.87
C ALA A 31 10.96 -8.40 6.07
N ASN A 32 10.70 -8.50 4.76
CA ASN A 32 10.34 -7.34 3.93
C ASN A 32 8.89 -6.91 4.18
N LEU A 33 7.98 -7.86 4.39
CA LEU A 33 6.60 -7.57 4.81
C LEU A 33 6.57 -6.85 6.15
N GLU A 34 7.32 -7.33 7.15
CA GLU A 34 7.41 -6.68 8.47
C GLU A 34 7.94 -5.24 8.36
N LYS A 35 8.97 -5.00 7.54
CA LYS A 35 9.48 -3.63 7.29
C LYS A 35 8.43 -2.76 6.60
N ALA A 36 7.74 -3.29 5.60
CA ALA A 36 6.67 -2.57 4.90
C ALA A 36 5.49 -2.24 5.85
N GLY A 37 5.13 -3.17 6.74
CA GLY A 37 4.10 -2.98 7.76
C GLY A 37 4.44 -1.85 8.73
N LYS A 38 5.70 -1.76 9.18
CA LYS A 38 6.18 -0.64 10.01
C LYS A 38 6.11 0.70 9.30
N GLN A 39 6.51 0.75 8.02
CA GLN A 39 6.44 1.97 7.22
C GLN A 39 4.99 2.40 6.97
N PHE A 40 4.09 1.45 6.71
CA PHE A 40 2.67 1.70 6.58
C PHE A 40 2.06 2.27 7.87
N GLU A 41 2.40 1.68 9.02
CA GLU A 41 1.93 2.17 10.32
C GLU A 41 2.42 3.59 10.60
N ALA A 42 3.67 3.92 10.29
CA ALA A 42 4.20 5.28 10.44
C ALA A 42 3.44 6.32 9.59
N VAL A 43 3.08 5.98 8.35
CA VAL A 43 2.28 6.85 7.49
C VAL A 43 0.86 7.01 8.03
N PHE A 44 0.23 5.92 8.47
CA PHE A 44 -1.10 5.95 9.04
C PHE A 44 -1.15 6.78 10.33
N THR A 45 -0.18 6.62 11.24
CA THR A 45 -0.05 7.43 12.46
C THR A 45 0.18 8.90 12.12
N GLN A 46 0.99 9.21 11.10
CA GLN A 46 1.15 10.59 10.64
C GLN A 46 -0.18 11.18 10.14
N MET A 47 -0.95 10.41 9.35
CA MET A 47 -2.26 10.85 8.86
C MET A 47 -3.25 11.06 10.01
N MET A 48 -3.24 10.19 11.02
CA MET A 48 -4.05 10.33 12.23
C MET A 48 -3.70 11.60 13.00
N LEU A 49 -2.42 11.81 13.30
CA LEU A 49 -1.91 13.00 14.00
C LEU A 49 -2.26 14.28 13.24
N LYS A 50 -2.08 14.28 11.91
CA LYS A 50 -2.43 15.41 11.05
C LYS A 50 -3.93 15.69 11.06
N SER A 51 -4.77 14.64 11.06
CA SER A 51 -6.23 14.77 11.08
C SER A 51 -6.73 15.33 12.42
N MET A 52 -6.14 14.89 13.54
CA MET A 52 -6.44 15.43 14.88
C MET A 52 -6.00 16.89 15.03
N ARG A 53 -4.92 17.30 14.37
CA ARG A 53 -4.45 18.71 14.41
C ARG A 53 -5.27 19.61 13.49
N ASN A 54 -5.68 19.12 12.32
CA ASN A 54 -6.51 19.87 11.37
C ASN A 54 -7.91 20.21 11.93
N THR A 55 -8.35 19.61 13.04
CA THR A 55 -9.61 19.96 13.71
C THR A 55 -9.54 21.20 14.62
N HIS A 56 -8.41 21.91 14.69
CA HIS A 56 -8.30 23.18 15.43
C HIS A 56 -8.64 24.39 14.55
N LEU A 57 -9.90 24.85 14.65
CA LEU A 57 -10.44 26.03 13.93
C LEU A 57 -9.91 27.39 14.45
N ALA A 58 -9.05 27.40 15.48
CA ALA A 58 -8.61 28.60 16.16
C ALA A 58 -7.23 29.14 15.69
N GLU A 59 -6.54 28.42 14.81
CA GLU A 59 -5.11 28.66 14.51
C GLU A 59 -4.87 29.47 13.22
N GLU A 60 -5.90 29.62 12.37
CA GLU A 60 -5.81 30.23 11.03
C GLU A 60 -5.43 31.73 11.07
N LEU A 61 -5.63 32.41 12.21
CA LEU A 61 -5.28 33.82 12.39
C LEU A 61 -3.82 34.07 12.82
N PHE A 62 -3.12 33.04 13.30
CA PHE A 62 -1.72 33.15 13.79
C PHE A 62 -0.77 32.11 13.18
N SER A 63 -1.26 31.17 12.37
CA SER A 63 -0.44 30.18 11.67
C SER A 63 0.31 30.83 10.51
N SER A 64 1.63 30.68 10.49
CA SER A 64 2.47 31.05 9.35
C SER A 64 2.95 29.80 8.62
N LYS A 65 3.05 29.85 7.29
CA LYS A 65 3.48 28.73 6.44
C LYS A 65 4.84 28.12 6.86
N ALA A 66 5.70 28.93 7.47
CA ALA A 66 6.97 28.47 8.04
C ALA A 66 6.78 27.56 9.27
N ILE A 67 5.85 27.92 10.16
CA ILE A 67 5.48 27.12 11.33
C ILE A 67 4.84 25.80 10.89
N ASP A 68 3.99 25.82 9.86
CA ASP A 68 3.34 24.61 9.34
C ASP A 68 4.36 23.62 8.76
N THR A 69 5.36 24.13 8.04
CA THR A 69 6.41 23.28 7.46
C THR A 69 7.28 22.64 8.55
N PHE A 70 7.66 23.41 9.58
CA PHE A 70 8.42 22.88 10.72
C PHE A 70 7.61 21.81 11.47
N ARG A 71 6.33 22.08 11.69
CA ARG A 71 5.39 21.17 12.32
C ARG A 71 5.16 19.89 11.52
N ASP A 72 5.04 19.97 10.20
CA ASP A 72 4.93 18.80 9.34
C ASP A 72 6.19 17.92 9.45
N MET A 73 7.39 18.51 9.47
CA MET A 73 8.63 17.75 9.70
C MET A 73 8.70 17.13 11.10
N GLN A 74 8.23 17.85 12.12
CA GLN A 74 8.15 17.34 13.48
C GLN A 74 7.22 16.12 13.56
N ASP A 75 6.04 16.22 12.96
CA ASP A 75 5.06 15.13 12.93
C ASP A 75 5.61 13.90 12.19
N GLN A 76 6.37 14.09 11.09
CA GLN A 76 7.03 13.00 10.37
C GLN A 76 8.05 12.26 11.25
N LYS A 77 8.85 12.98 12.05
CA LYS A 77 9.80 12.33 12.97
C LYS A 77 9.09 11.66 14.13
N LEU A 78 8.07 12.31 14.66
CA LEU A 78 7.27 11.77 15.75
C LEU A 78 6.55 10.49 15.34
N SER A 79 5.95 10.44 14.14
CA SER A 79 5.22 9.26 13.68
C SER A 79 6.14 8.03 13.51
N ILE A 80 7.37 8.21 13.02
CA ILE A 80 8.37 7.14 12.92
C ILE A 80 8.72 6.61 14.32
N VAL A 81 9.01 7.50 15.27
CA VAL A 81 9.36 7.12 16.64
C VAL A 81 8.18 6.42 17.34
N MET A 82 6.95 6.87 17.13
CA MET A 82 5.77 6.24 17.72
C MET A 82 5.50 4.85 17.14
N ALA A 83 5.64 4.68 15.83
CA ALA A 83 5.52 3.37 15.18
C ALA A 83 6.57 2.36 15.69
N ASP A 84 7.77 2.82 16.02
CA ASP A 84 8.82 1.95 16.58
C ASP A 84 8.67 1.70 18.10
N ALA A 85 8.31 2.72 18.89
CA ALA A 85 8.29 2.63 20.36
C ALA A 85 7.01 1.97 20.92
N LYS A 86 5.86 2.16 20.27
CA LYS A 86 4.59 1.54 20.66
C LYS A 86 3.71 1.32 19.42
N PRO A 87 3.95 0.26 18.64
CA PRO A 87 3.11 -0.06 17.50
C PRO A 87 1.67 -0.29 17.95
N LEU A 88 0.72 0.34 17.26
CA LEU A 88 -0.72 0.17 17.44
C LEU A 88 -1.21 -1.19 16.90
N GLY A 89 -0.37 -1.87 16.11
CA GLY A 89 -0.62 -3.21 15.59
C GLY A 89 -1.26 -3.22 14.20
N ILE A 90 -1.51 -2.04 13.62
CA ILE A 90 -2.13 -1.90 12.31
C ILE A 90 -1.18 -2.41 11.21
N GLY A 91 0.11 -2.10 11.33
CA GLY A 91 1.14 -2.60 10.41
C GLY A 91 1.26 -4.13 10.46
N LYS A 92 1.14 -4.71 11.66
CA LYS A 92 1.17 -6.17 11.85
C LYS A 92 -0.05 -6.85 11.24
N ALA A 93 -1.25 -6.31 11.47
CA ALA A 93 -2.48 -6.84 10.88
C ALA A 93 -2.47 -6.80 9.34
N MET A 94 -1.90 -5.74 8.75
CA MET A 94 -1.70 -5.66 7.30
C MET A 94 -0.74 -6.75 6.79
N VAL A 95 0.36 -6.98 7.49
CA VAL A 95 1.33 -8.03 7.15
C VAL A 95 0.69 -9.42 7.23
N GLU A 96 -0.07 -9.69 8.28
CA GLU A 96 -0.79 -10.96 8.44
C GLU A 96 -1.83 -11.17 7.34
N PHE A 97 -2.59 -10.13 6.98
CA PHE A 97 -3.55 -10.17 5.88
C PHE A 97 -2.85 -10.45 4.53
N LEU A 98 -1.75 -9.76 4.25
CA LEU A 98 -1.02 -9.94 3.00
C LEU A 98 -0.29 -11.28 2.92
N ALA A 99 0.26 -11.77 4.03
CA ALA A 99 0.90 -13.09 4.11
C ALA A 99 -0.14 -14.21 3.88
N LYS A 100 -1.29 -14.13 4.55
CA LYS A 100 -2.38 -15.10 4.40
C LYS A 100 -2.95 -15.11 2.97
N ASN A 101 -3.03 -13.94 2.33
CA ASN A 101 -3.46 -13.85 0.94
C ASN A 101 -2.39 -14.38 -0.03
N GLN A 102 -1.10 -14.19 0.23
CA GLN A 102 -0.04 -14.82 -0.57
C GLN A 102 -0.09 -16.34 -0.50
N GLU A 103 -0.33 -16.92 0.69
CA GLU A 103 -0.50 -18.36 0.87
C GLU A 103 -1.76 -18.86 0.14
N ALA A 104 -2.87 -18.11 0.19
CA ALA A 104 -4.09 -18.42 -0.54
C ALA A 104 -3.91 -18.34 -2.07
N LEU A 105 -3.11 -17.38 -2.57
CA LEU A 105 -2.76 -17.30 -4.00
C LEU A 105 -1.82 -18.42 -4.44
N GLN A 106 -0.91 -18.89 -3.57
CA GLN A 106 -0.01 -20.01 -3.85
C GLN A 106 -0.71 -21.36 -3.80
N ALA A 107 -1.67 -21.55 -2.89
CA ALA A 107 -2.48 -22.76 -2.77
C ALA A 107 -3.49 -22.94 -3.93
N ALA A 108 -3.75 -21.88 -4.71
CA ALA A 108 -4.66 -21.91 -5.86
C ALA A 108 -3.95 -22.16 -7.21
N ALA A 109 -2.64 -22.44 -7.24
CA ALA A 109 -1.93 -22.84 -8.45
C ALA A 109 -2.26 -24.31 -8.82
N PRO A 110 -2.36 -24.64 -10.13
CA PRO A 110 -3.27 -25.66 -10.63
C PRO A 110 -2.78 -27.07 -10.31
N VAL A 111 -3.68 -27.88 -9.74
CA VAL A 111 -3.62 -29.34 -9.88
C VAL A 111 -3.57 -29.66 -11.37
N THR A 112 -2.41 -30.10 -11.83
CA THR A 112 -2.23 -30.61 -13.19
C THR A 112 -3.21 -31.78 -13.36
N PRO A 113 -4.12 -31.77 -14.34
CA PRO A 113 -4.89 -32.97 -14.63
C PRO A 113 -3.89 -34.00 -15.12
N ALA A 114 -3.67 -35.03 -14.30
CA ALA A 114 -2.87 -36.17 -14.65
C ALA A 114 -3.43 -36.77 -15.95
N ASP A 115 -2.57 -36.78 -16.96
CA ASP A 115 -2.72 -37.45 -18.23
C ASP A 115 -3.33 -38.85 -18.04
N SER A 116 -4.56 -39.01 -18.51
CA SER A 116 -5.29 -40.28 -18.56
C SER A 116 -5.71 -40.54 -20.00
N GLY A 117 -4.73 -40.67 -20.90
CA GLY A 117 -4.95 -41.21 -22.24
C GLY A 117 -5.04 -42.74 -22.21
N PRO A 118 -6.08 -43.38 -22.80
CA PRO A 118 -6.20 -44.83 -22.85
C PRO A 118 -5.37 -45.38 -24.02
N ALA A 119 -4.20 -45.96 -23.74
CA ALA A 119 -3.46 -46.75 -24.73
C ALA A 119 -4.01 -48.18 -24.74
N ILE A 120 -5.05 -48.39 -25.55
CA ILE A 120 -5.56 -49.73 -25.90
C ILE A 120 -4.69 -50.30 -27.02
N GLY A 121 -4.17 -51.50 -26.81
CA GLY A 121 -4.17 -52.53 -27.87
C GLY A 121 -2.91 -52.71 -28.71
N LYS A 122 -2.22 -53.81 -28.43
CA LYS A 122 -1.06 -54.41 -29.08
C LYS A 122 -1.41 -55.16 -30.39
N ALA A 123 -0.52 -55.03 -31.40
CA ALA A 123 -0.17 -55.97 -32.51
C ALA A 123 -1.29 -56.34 -33.53
N PRO A 124 -1.02 -57.03 -34.68
CA PRO A 124 0.04 -58.00 -35.00
C PRO A 124 1.34 -57.45 -35.60
#